data_AF-V6TWH1-F1
#
_entry.id   AF-V6TWH1-F1
#
_cell.length_a   1.000
_cell.length_b   1.000
_cell.length_c   1.000
_cell.angle_alpha   90.00
_cell.angle_beta   90.00
_cell.angle_gamma   90.00
#
_symmetry.space_group_name_H-M   'P 1'
#
loop_
_entity.id
_entity.type
_entity.pdbx_description
1 polymer ?
#
loop_
_entity_poly.entity_id
_entity_poly.type
_entity_poly.pdbx_seq_one_letter_code
_entity_poly.pdbx_strand_id
1 'polypeptide(L)'
;MVTLGNECILCSDAKGADGVMGVANCQTCTAPNSAPGTATCSACQEGYYKAGDACTQCNSACATCETSATQCTSCPEGKYLKGNTCAENCGGNTYYPDPVSRKCIPCGAAANEGGIEACATCEYDSTKGKPKCLTCTSSKIVKTEADGTTSCIESSTCPANGQSGDYFLSDTLTSGSKKCIACSDTTTDTENKNKGIAGCKTCTKADSATQATCSACLDGYYDSGSSTVTCTACGANCATCAKATKDQCSTCKPEYFLKTSGAPGQCFACDDVDNGGSADCQECTNAGTFKCTKCKPNYKQSGSDPVTCTKTCEDDSACGGTAGACDAIVVDGNGNMKYYCSLCGQSNYVPIDGICKVKGSNQGSDSGCSNGACQSCAANYFLYMGGCYNTQTTPGSLMCTAATNGICTAAANSRYFKVPGAASTDQSVLGCGNPLGTNTTSTNAYVGVEDCRTCTAPSEASNGAMAAAKCTACDEGTALTDSGYGCVTCSIAGCSACKADNMCEACGDGYRLEGETCVRTGGGNLSTSTIAGISVTKSSLALCG
;
A
#
# COMPACT_ATOMS: atom_id res chain seq x y z
N MET A 1 23.78 52.04 24.16
CA MET A 1 24.12 50.75 23.53
C MET A 1 22.88 49.89 23.62
N VAL A 2 22.19 49.66 22.50
CA VAL A 2 21.07 48.71 22.43
C VAL A 2 21.70 47.39 21.99
N THR A 3 21.61 46.38 22.83
CA THR A 3 22.01 45.01 22.53
C THR A 3 21.12 44.49 21.39
N LEU A 4 21.72 44.12 20.25
CA LEU A 4 21.02 43.38 19.19
C LEU A 4 20.62 42.02 19.75
N GLY A 5 19.32 41.75 19.79
CA GLY A 5 18.79 40.41 19.92
C GLY A 5 18.82 39.73 18.55
N ASN A 6 19.21 38.46 18.50
CA ASN A 6 19.16 37.62 17.30
C ASN A 6 17.69 37.34 16.94
N GLU A 7 17.00 38.29 16.31
CA GLU A 7 15.65 38.08 15.79
C GLU A 7 15.77 37.39 14.43
N CYS A 8 15.26 36.16 14.34
CA CYS A 8 15.25 35.43 13.08
C CYS A 8 13.93 35.67 12.34
N ILE A 9 14.02 36.18 11.10
CA ILE A 9 12.86 36.50 10.26
C ILE A 9 12.57 35.32 9.32
N LEU A 10 11.29 34.97 9.15
CA LEU A 10 10.87 33.93 8.21
C LEU A 10 11.10 34.38 6.78
N CYS A 11 11.48 33.45 5.89
CA CYS A 11 11.64 33.76 4.47
C CYS A 11 10.37 34.32 3.82
N SER A 12 9.19 34.01 4.35
CA SER A 12 7.89 34.50 3.90
C SER A 12 7.45 35.83 4.52
N ASP A 13 8.19 36.37 5.49
CA ASP A 13 7.81 37.59 6.21
C ASP A 13 8.20 38.84 5.41
N ALA A 14 7.28 39.27 4.55
CA ALA A 14 7.43 40.47 3.73
C ALA A 14 7.35 41.79 4.53
N LYS A 15 6.97 41.75 5.81
CA LYS A 15 6.95 42.94 6.68
C LYS A 15 8.35 43.22 7.26
N GLY A 16 9.06 42.15 7.60
CA GLY A 16 10.45 42.19 8.05
C GLY A 16 10.69 42.89 9.40
N ALA A 17 11.96 43.01 9.78
CA ALA A 17 12.46 43.71 10.95
C ALA A 17 13.85 44.30 10.66
N ASP A 18 14.19 45.45 11.27
CA ASP A 18 15.49 46.12 11.15
C ASP A 18 16.01 46.34 9.72
N GLY A 19 15.09 46.56 8.78
CA GLY A 19 15.41 46.78 7.36
C GLY A 19 15.69 45.51 6.56
N VAL A 20 15.62 44.33 7.18
CA VAL A 20 15.65 43.02 6.50
C VAL A 20 14.23 42.51 6.32
N MET A 21 13.86 42.10 5.11
CA MET A 21 12.54 41.55 4.80
C MET A 21 12.64 40.25 4.00
N GLY A 22 11.69 39.35 4.21
CA GLY A 22 11.46 38.16 3.39
C GLY A 22 10.70 38.47 2.10
N VAL A 23 10.38 37.42 1.35
CA VAL A 23 9.57 37.45 0.12
C VAL A 23 8.26 36.72 0.38
N ALA A 24 7.13 37.35 0.13
CA ALA A 24 5.81 36.73 0.34
C ALA A 24 5.71 35.35 -0.34
N ASN A 25 5.18 34.36 0.39
CA ASN A 25 5.03 32.96 -0.06
C ASN A 25 6.35 32.23 -0.37
N CYS A 26 7.49 32.74 0.13
CA CYS A 26 8.77 32.08 0.00
C CYS A 26 9.00 31.04 1.11
N GLN A 27 9.36 29.82 0.73
CA GLN A 27 9.65 28.72 1.66
C GLN A 27 11.12 28.68 2.07
N THR A 28 12.04 28.93 1.14
CA THR A 28 13.49 28.98 1.40
C THR A 28 14.11 30.18 0.72
N CYS A 29 15.04 30.85 1.39
CA CYS A 29 15.63 32.10 0.92
C CYS A 29 17.09 32.23 1.36
N THR A 30 17.81 33.13 0.69
CA THR A 30 19.16 33.55 1.06
C THR A 30 19.11 34.96 1.64
N ALA A 31 19.84 35.16 2.74
CA ALA A 31 19.94 36.45 3.42
C ALA A 31 20.46 37.55 2.46
N PRO A 32 19.99 38.79 2.58
CA PRO A 32 20.64 39.91 1.93
C PRO A 32 22.04 40.14 2.51
N ASN A 33 22.98 40.58 1.67
CA ASN A 33 24.39 40.79 2.07
C ASN A 33 24.60 41.98 3.03
N SER A 34 23.59 42.84 3.18
CA SER A 34 23.64 44.03 4.05
C SER A 34 22.21 44.51 4.34
N ALA A 35 21.98 45.06 5.54
CA ALA A 35 20.75 45.77 5.87
C ALA A 35 20.85 47.26 5.47
N PRO A 36 19.77 47.88 4.93
CA PRO A 36 18.49 47.27 4.59
C PRO A 36 18.57 46.42 3.31
N GLY A 37 17.83 45.30 3.25
CA GLY A 37 17.82 44.40 2.11
C GLY A 37 16.69 43.35 2.14
N THR A 38 16.30 42.87 0.97
CA THR A 38 15.29 41.81 0.81
C THR A 38 15.98 40.48 0.59
N ALA A 39 15.51 39.42 1.26
CA ALA A 39 16.00 38.07 1.05
C ALA A 39 15.73 37.61 -0.39
N THR A 40 16.66 36.84 -0.97
CA THR A 40 16.45 36.26 -2.31
C THR A 40 15.74 34.93 -2.15
N CYS A 41 14.55 34.77 -2.75
CA CYS A 41 13.81 33.52 -2.64
C CYS A 41 14.43 32.41 -3.50
N SER A 42 14.69 31.25 -2.91
CA SER A 42 15.26 30.08 -3.57
C SER A 42 14.19 29.03 -3.92
N ALA A 43 13.17 28.87 -3.08
CA ALA A 43 12.00 28.04 -3.36
C ALA A 43 10.72 28.64 -2.77
N CYS A 44 9.62 28.56 -3.51
CA CYS A 44 8.31 29.03 -3.09
C CYS A 44 7.54 27.96 -2.30
N GLN A 45 6.55 28.39 -1.54
CA GLN A 45 5.60 27.49 -0.86
C GLN A 45 4.74 26.73 -1.89
N GLU A 46 4.16 25.60 -1.48
CA GLU A 46 3.24 24.84 -2.32
C GLU A 46 2.09 25.71 -2.85
N GLY A 47 1.71 25.48 -4.10
CA GLY A 47 0.74 26.32 -4.80
C GLY A 47 1.31 27.64 -5.36
N TYR A 48 2.62 27.86 -5.27
CA TYR A 48 3.32 29.01 -5.88
C TYR A 48 4.54 28.56 -6.69
N TYR A 49 4.81 29.25 -7.79
CA TYR A 49 6.01 29.06 -8.60
C TYR A 49 6.89 30.32 -8.59
N LYS A 50 8.19 30.13 -8.86
CA LYS A 50 9.16 31.23 -8.85
C LYS A 50 9.12 31.99 -10.18
N ALA A 51 8.77 33.27 -10.13
CA ALA A 51 8.78 34.20 -11.25
C ALA A 51 9.77 35.34 -10.95
N GLY A 52 11.02 35.19 -11.42
CA GLY A 52 12.11 36.05 -10.96
C GLY A 52 12.43 35.78 -9.49
N ASP A 53 12.49 36.82 -8.65
CA ASP A 53 12.69 36.69 -7.20
C ASP A 53 11.38 36.60 -6.41
N ALA A 54 10.22 36.66 -7.08
CA ALA A 54 8.90 36.62 -6.46
C ALA A 54 8.22 35.25 -6.61
N CYS A 55 7.36 34.91 -5.65
CA CYS A 55 6.52 33.71 -5.70
C CYS A 55 5.11 34.07 -6.20
N THR A 56 4.74 33.52 -7.35
CA THR A 56 3.45 33.77 -8.00
C THR A 56 2.55 32.56 -7.86
N GLN A 57 1.27 32.78 -7.57
CA GLN A 57 0.31 31.70 -7.33
C GLN A 57 0.08 30.86 -8.59
N CYS A 58 -0.06 29.56 -8.40
CA CYS A 58 -0.55 28.65 -9.44
C CYS A 58 -1.99 28.98 -9.82
N ASN A 59 -2.36 28.66 -11.06
CA ASN A 59 -3.74 28.71 -11.50
C ASN A 59 -4.56 27.70 -10.67
N SER A 60 -5.82 28.03 -10.34
CA SER A 60 -6.71 27.17 -9.56
C SER A 60 -6.98 25.80 -10.20
N ALA A 61 -6.65 25.62 -11.49
CA ALA A 61 -6.69 24.32 -12.15
C ALA A 61 -5.55 23.36 -11.72
N CYS A 62 -4.49 23.86 -11.09
CA CYS A 62 -3.34 23.10 -10.60
C CYS A 62 -3.31 23.06 -9.07
N ALA A 63 -2.84 21.94 -8.49
CA ALA A 63 -2.48 21.92 -7.06
C ALA A 63 -1.07 22.49 -6.86
N THR A 64 -0.12 22.11 -7.71
CA THR A 64 1.22 22.70 -7.79
C THR A 64 1.60 23.01 -9.24
N CYS A 65 2.52 23.95 -9.44
CA CYS A 65 3.02 24.39 -10.75
C CYS A 65 4.50 24.78 -10.64
N GLU A 66 5.22 24.87 -11.77
CA GLU A 66 6.68 25.04 -11.74
C GLU A 66 7.22 26.27 -12.48
N THR A 67 6.85 26.48 -13.74
CA THR A 67 7.44 27.55 -14.58
C THR A 67 6.46 28.67 -14.93
N SER A 68 5.16 28.41 -14.77
CA SER A 68 4.09 29.37 -14.97
C SER A 68 2.85 28.90 -14.21
N ALA A 69 1.91 29.80 -13.96
CA ALA A 69 0.68 29.47 -13.23
C ALA A 69 -0.10 28.30 -13.85
N THR A 70 0.00 28.08 -15.17
CA THR A 70 -0.75 27.04 -15.89
C THR A 70 0.06 25.78 -16.21
N GLN A 71 1.34 25.72 -15.87
CA GLN A 71 2.15 24.51 -16.04
C GLN A 71 2.11 23.69 -14.76
N CYS A 72 1.06 22.88 -14.62
CA CYS A 72 0.82 22.07 -13.44
C CYS A 72 1.90 20.97 -13.31
N THR A 73 2.33 20.70 -12.08
CA THR A 73 3.16 19.55 -11.71
C THR A 73 2.41 18.55 -10.84
N SER A 74 1.26 18.95 -10.29
CA SER A 74 0.28 18.07 -9.65
C SER A 74 -1.12 18.65 -9.79
N CYS A 75 -2.12 17.79 -9.61
CA CYS A 75 -3.51 18.14 -9.84
C CYS A 75 -4.34 18.19 -8.56
N PRO A 76 -5.37 19.04 -8.53
CA PRO A 76 -6.37 18.99 -7.48
C PRO A 76 -7.01 17.59 -7.41
N GLU A 77 -7.55 17.27 -6.25
CA GLU A 77 -8.18 15.98 -6.01
C GLU A 77 -9.26 15.64 -7.05
N GLY A 78 -9.31 14.36 -7.45
CA GLY A 78 -10.22 13.87 -8.48
C GLY A 78 -9.75 14.13 -9.92
N LYS A 79 -8.59 14.76 -10.12
CA LYS A 79 -7.99 14.99 -11.44
C LYS A 79 -6.63 14.29 -11.58
N TYR A 80 -6.24 14.09 -12.83
CA TYR A 80 -5.01 13.43 -13.24
C TYR A 80 -4.14 14.38 -14.04
N LEU A 81 -2.83 14.33 -13.78
CA LEU A 81 -1.86 15.13 -14.53
C LEU A 81 -1.59 14.50 -15.91
N LYS A 82 -1.90 15.24 -16.97
CA LYS A 82 -1.60 14.89 -18.36
C LYS A 82 -0.64 15.93 -18.94
N GLY A 83 0.63 15.55 -19.08
CA GLY A 83 1.69 16.51 -19.37
C GLY A 83 1.76 17.56 -18.26
N ASN A 84 1.53 18.83 -18.60
CA ASN A 84 1.53 19.94 -17.64
C ASN A 84 0.11 20.48 -17.35
N THR A 85 -0.93 19.70 -17.63
CA THR A 85 -2.34 20.10 -17.46
C THR A 85 -3.12 19.07 -16.67
N CYS A 86 -4.13 19.52 -15.93
CA CYS A 86 -4.98 18.65 -15.13
C CYS A 86 -6.29 18.32 -15.86
N ALA A 87 -6.62 17.04 -15.93
CA ALA A 87 -7.82 16.55 -16.58
C ALA A 87 -8.60 15.61 -15.65
N GLU A 88 -9.92 15.62 -15.74
CA GLU A 88 -10.78 14.66 -15.02
C GLU A 88 -10.62 13.25 -15.57
N ASN A 89 -10.35 13.14 -16.87
CA ASN A 89 -10.13 11.90 -17.59
C ASN A 89 -8.90 12.03 -18.50
N CYS A 90 -8.27 10.91 -18.85
CA CYS A 90 -7.08 10.93 -19.70
C CYS A 90 -7.38 11.04 -21.21
N GLY A 91 -8.65 11.16 -21.58
CA GLY A 91 -9.09 11.56 -22.92
C GLY A 91 -8.82 10.50 -24.00
N GLY A 92 -9.57 9.40 -23.96
CA GLY A 92 -9.48 8.29 -24.91
C GLY A 92 -8.92 7.01 -24.28
N ASN A 93 -8.55 6.05 -25.12
CA ASN A 93 -8.00 4.75 -24.72
C ASN A 93 -6.49 4.62 -24.96
N THR A 94 -5.79 5.69 -25.37
CA THR A 94 -4.33 5.72 -25.55
C THR A 94 -3.59 6.17 -24.29
N TYR A 95 -4.34 6.55 -23.25
CA TYR A 95 -3.87 6.86 -21.91
C TYR A 95 -4.85 6.25 -20.91
N TYR A 96 -4.37 5.87 -19.73
CA TYR A 96 -5.23 5.48 -18.62
C TYR A 96 -5.00 6.38 -17.39
N PRO A 97 -6.03 6.60 -16.56
CA PRO A 97 -5.87 7.30 -15.29
C PRO A 97 -5.28 6.34 -14.25
N ASP A 98 -4.08 6.63 -13.76
CA ASP A 98 -3.49 5.86 -12.67
C ASP A 98 -3.84 6.48 -11.31
N PRO A 99 -4.67 5.80 -10.48
CA PRO A 99 -5.04 6.32 -9.18
C PRO A 99 -3.87 6.39 -8.19
N VAL A 100 -2.80 5.62 -8.41
CA VAL A 100 -1.63 5.60 -7.52
C VAL A 100 -0.75 6.82 -7.77
N SER A 101 -0.31 7.02 -9.00
CA SER A 101 0.54 8.17 -9.34
C SER A 101 -0.24 9.48 -9.54
N ARG A 102 -1.57 9.43 -9.65
CA ARG A 102 -2.45 10.57 -10.02
C ARG A 102 -2.07 11.19 -11.38
N LYS A 103 -1.53 10.39 -12.29
CA LYS A 103 -1.12 10.80 -13.63
C LYS A 103 -1.92 10.09 -14.72
N CYS A 104 -1.99 10.71 -15.88
CA CYS A 104 -2.42 10.08 -17.11
C CYS A 104 -1.21 9.41 -17.76
N ILE A 105 -1.16 8.08 -17.67
CA ILE A 105 -0.04 7.31 -18.18
C ILE A 105 -0.35 6.89 -19.63
N PRO A 106 0.55 7.19 -20.59
CA PRO A 106 0.40 6.69 -21.95
C PRO A 106 0.42 5.15 -21.95
N CYS A 107 -0.49 4.51 -22.68
CA CYS A 107 -0.57 3.04 -22.69
C CYS A 107 0.74 2.39 -23.09
N GLY A 108 1.43 2.95 -24.09
CA GLY A 108 2.70 2.48 -24.61
C GLY A 108 3.94 2.97 -23.86
N ALA A 109 3.77 3.66 -22.72
CA ALA A 109 4.90 4.10 -21.91
C ALA A 109 5.70 2.90 -21.39
N ALA A 110 6.92 3.16 -20.93
CA ALA A 110 7.77 2.12 -20.36
C ALA A 110 7.17 1.60 -19.03
N ALA A 111 7.47 0.35 -18.68
CA ALA A 111 6.90 -0.29 -17.50
C ALA A 111 7.23 0.45 -16.18
N ASN A 112 8.40 1.06 -16.10
CA ASN A 112 8.83 1.89 -14.97
C ASN A 112 8.06 3.22 -14.86
N GLU A 113 7.39 3.64 -15.94
CA GLU A 113 6.47 4.79 -15.94
C GLU A 113 5.01 4.34 -15.72
N GLY A 114 4.79 3.05 -15.44
CA GLY A 114 3.48 2.41 -15.32
C GLY A 114 2.86 1.96 -16.65
N GLY A 115 3.48 2.23 -17.80
CA GLY A 115 2.93 1.81 -19.09
C GLY A 115 3.15 0.34 -19.44
N ILE A 116 2.68 -0.07 -20.62
CA ILE A 116 2.90 -1.40 -21.19
C ILE A 116 3.58 -1.20 -22.54
N GLU A 117 4.83 -1.63 -22.66
CA GLU A 117 5.62 -1.41 -23.88
C GLU A 117 4.91 -1.97 -25.12
N ALA A 118 4.88 -1.16 -26.19
CA ALA A 118 4.16 -1.43 -27.43
C ALA A 118 2.64 -1.60 -27.30
N CYS A 119 2.02 -1.19 -26.18
CA CYS A 119 0.58 -1.12 -26.07
C CYS A 119 0.02 0.14 -26.76
N ALA A 120 -0.94 -0.04 -27.68
CA ALA A 120 -1.57 1.06 -28.40
C ALA A 120 -2.76 1.63 -27.62
N THR A 121 -3.59 0.74 -27.06
CA THR A 121 -4.76 1.13 -26.28
C THR A 121 -4.88 0.30 -25.03
N CYS A 122 -5.33 0.90 -23.94
CA CYS A 122 -5.38 0.29 -22.62
C CYS A 122 -6.51 0.86 -21.77
N GLU A 123 -6.80 0.15 -20.68
CA GLU A 123 -7.68 0.57 -19.59
C GLU A 123 -7.01 0.30 -18.25
N TYR A 124 -7.52 0.90 -17.17
CA TYR A 124 -7.11 0.56 -15.82
C TYR A 124 -8.05 -0.49 -15.23
N ASP A 125 -7.52 -1.62 -14.80
CA ASP A 125 -8.28 -2.63 -14.08
C ASP A 125 -8.24 -2.32 -12.58
N SER A 126 -9.28 -1.66 -12.08
CA SER A 126 -9.39 -1.30 -10.67
C SER A 126 -9.53 -2.50 -9.74
N THR A 127 -9.97 -3.65 -10.24
CA THR A 127 -10.08 -4.88 -9.42
C THR A 127 -8.71 -5.51 -9.17
N LYS A 128 -7.76 -5.26 -10.07
CA LYS A 128 -6.40 -5.80 -10.03
C LYS A 128 -5.32 -4.75 -9.74
N GLY A 129 -5.71 -3.48 -9.65
CA GLY A 129 -4.81 -2.36 -9.37
C GLY A 129 -3.73 -2.14 -10.44
N LYS A 130 -3.99 -2.48 -11.71
CA LYS A 130 -2.97 -2.47 -12.77
C LYS A 130 -3.54 -2.09 -14.14
N PRO A 131 -2.72 -1.57 -15.08
CA PRO A 131 -3.17 -1.34 -16.45
C PRO A 131 -3.37 -2.65 -17.22
N LYS A 132 -4.31 -2.62 -18.15
CA LYS A 132 -4.66 -3.72 -19.04
C LYS A 132 -4.62 -3.25 -20.49
N CYS A 133 -3.71 -3.83 -21.25
CA CYS A 133 -3.58 -3.57 -22.68
C CYS A 133 -4.73 -4.23 -23.44
N LEU A 134 -5.41 -3.43 -24.28
CA LEU A 134 -6.50 -3.86 -25.13
C LEU A 134 -6.03 -4.19 -26.54
N THR A 135 -5.09 -3.39 -27.07
CA THR A 135 -4.49 -3.59 -28.39
C THR A 135 -3.02 -3.19 -28.40
N CYS A 136 -2.21 -3.85 -29.22
CA CYS A 136 -0.79 -3.54 -29.37
C CYS A 136 -0.50 -2.71 -30.63
N THR A 137 0.59 -1.94 -30.58
CA THR A 137 1.26 -1.33 -31.74
C THR A 137 2.11 -2.37 -32.48
N SER A 138 2.46 -2.10 -33.74
CA SER A 138 3.55 -2.78 -34.46
C SER A 138 3.38 -4.30 -34.68
N SER A 139 2.22 -4.75 -35.19
CA SER A 139 1.90 -6.17 -35.51
C SER A 139 1.97 -7.17 -34.35
N LYS A 140 2.28 -6.71 -33.14
CA LYS A 140 2.26 -7.52 -31.92
C LYS A 140 0.83 -7.87 -31.50
N ILE A 141 0.71 -8.89 -30.67
CA ILE A 141 -0.55 -9.36 -30.11
C ILE A 141 -0.55 -9.25 -28.58
N VAL A 142 -1.74 -9.10 -28.00
CA VAL A 142 -1.89 -9.07 -26.54
C VAL A 142 -1.77 -10.49 -25.99
N LYS A 143 -0.93 -10.65 -24.98
CA LYS A 143 -0.87 -11.81 -24.10
C LYS A 143 -1.37 -11.39 -22.72
N THR A 144 -2.28 -12.17 -22.15
CA THR A 144 -2.82 -11.93 -20.80
C THR A 144 -2.46 -13.10 -19.90
N GLU A 145 -1.75 -12.81 -18.81
CA GLU A 145 -1.42 -13.78 -17.76
C GLU A 145 -2.64 -14.07 -16.87
N ALA A 146 -2.61 -15.19 -16.12
CA ALA A 146 -3.72 -15.60 -15.25
C ALA A 146 -4.06 -14.55 -14.18
N ASP A 147 -3.08 -13.78 -13.73
CA ASP A 147 -3.24 -12.69 -12.76
C ASP A 147 -3.82 -11.40 -13.40
N GLY A 148 -4.13 -11.40 -14.71
CA GLY A 148 -4.62 -10.26 -15.49
C GLY A 148 -3.55 -9.33 -16.04
N THR A 149 -2.27 -9.58 -15.77
CA THR A 149 -1.18 -8.80 -16.35
C THR A 149 -1.17 -8.97 -17.87
N THR A 150 -0.98 -7.88 -18.59
CA THR A 150 -0.99 -7.90 -20.07
C THR A 150 0.33 -7.43 -20.63
N SER A 151 0.72 -8.03 -21.75
CA SER A 151 1.93 -7.66 -22.48
C SER A 151 1.70 -7.74 -23.99
N CYS A 152 2.52 -7.02 -24.75
CA CYS A 152 2.52 -7.05 -26.20
C CYS A 152 3.69 -7.87 -26.71
N ILE A 153 3.39 -9.02 -27.31
CA ILE A 153 4.39 -9.98 -27.78
C ILE A 153 4.31 -10.17 -29.30
N GLU A 154 5.39 -10.67 -29.90
CA GLU A 154 5.36 -11.14 -31.29
C GLU A 154 4.44 -12.36 -31.42
N SER A 155 3.67 -12.44 -32.51
CA SER A 155 2.74 -13.58 -32.68
C SER A 155 3.45 -14.93 -32.78
N SER A 156 4.71 -14.94 -33.22
CA SER A 156 5.54 -16.13 -33.37
C SER A 156 6.02 -16.73 -32.04
N THR A 157 5.98 -15.98 -30.95
CA THR A 157 6.35 -16.49 -29.61
C THR A 157 5.16 -17.13 -28.90
N CYS A 158 3.95 -16.98 -29.43
CA CYS A 158 2.77 -17.69 -28.96
C CYS A 158 2.66 -19.06 -29.66
N PRO A 159 2.37 -20.16 -28.94
CA PRO A 159 2.21 -21.48 -29.56
C PRO A 159 1.17 -21.48 -30.69
N ALA A 160 1.61 -21.88 -31.87
CA ALA A 160 0.78 -21.99 -33.07
C ALA A 160 -0.10 -23.24 -33.04
N ASN A 161 -1.01 -23.37 -34.01
CA ASN A 161 -1.81 -24.59 -34.16
C ASN A 161 -0.91 -25.84 -34.23
N GLY A 162 -1.28 -26.88 -33.48
CA GLY A 162 -0.54 -28.13 -33.31
C GLY A 162 0.57 -28.08 -32.26
N GLN A 163 0.86 -26.91 -31.66
CA GLN A 163 1.88 -26.78 -30.61
C GLN A 163 1.26 -26.80 -29.22
N SER A 164 1.91 -27.48 -28.29
CA SER A 164 1.54 -27.51 -26.87
C SER A 164 2.22 -26.37 -26.13
N GLY A 165 1.50 -25.72 -25.22
CA GLY A 165 2.03 -24.72 -24.32
C GLY A 165 0.98 -24.24 -23.32
N ASP A 166 1.36 -23.32 -22.44
CA ASP A 166 0.44 -22.75 -21.44
C ASP A 166 -0.49 -21.68 -22.04
N TYR A 167 -0.23 -21.35 -23.30
CA TYR A 167 -0.96 -20.40 -24.12
C TYR A 167 -1.20 -21.00 -25.50
N PHE A 168 -2.17 -20.46 -26.22
CA PHE A 168 -2.39 -20.79 -27.62
C PHE A 168 -2.72 -19.52 -28.42
N LEU A 169 -2.32 -19.50 -29.68
CA LEU A 169 -2.64 -18.40 -30.59
C LEU A 169 -4.12 -18.49 -31.00
N SER A 170 -4.86 -17.41 -30.78
CA SER A 170 -6.25 -17.30 -31.25
C SER A 170 -6.30 -17.18 -32.77
N ASP A 171 -7.46 -17.50 -33.35
CA ASP A 171 -7.77 -16.99 -34.68
C ASP A 171 -8.12 -15.51 -34.60
N THR A 172 -8.43 -14.89 -35.73
CA THR A 172 -8.92 -13.52 -35.74
C THR A 172 -10.17 -13.44 -34.87
N LEU A 173 -10.07 -12.73 -33.75
CA LEU A 173 -11.18 -12.52 -32.82
C LEU A 173 -12.27 -11.70 -33.49
N THR A 174 -13.47 -11.69 -32.92
CA THR A 174 -14.55 -10.79 -33.34
C THR A 174 -14.15 -9.31 -33.29
N SER A 175 -13.19 -8.97 -32.41
CA SER A 175 -12.58 -7.63 -32.32
C SER A 175 -11.59 -7.31 -33.44
N GLY A 176 -11.29 -8.24 -34.33
CA GLY A 176 -10.47 -8.04 -35.54
C GLY A 176 -8.97 -8.34 -35.40
N SER A 177 -8.48 -8.70 -34.21
CA SER A 177 -7.06 -9.00 -33.95
C SER A 177 -6.87 -10.39 -33.36
N LYS A 178 -5.69 -11.00 -33.55
CA LYS A 178 -5.30 -12.22 -32.80
C LYS A 178 -4.80 -11.87 -31.40
N LYS A 179 -4.89 -12.81 -30.47
CA LYS A 179 -4.33 -12.75 -29.11
C LYS A 179 -3.63 -14.05 -28.75
N CYS A 180 -2.71 -13.97 -27.79
CA CYS A 180 -2.13 -15.15 -27.16
C CYS A 180 -2.90 -15.46 -25.88
N ILE A 181 -3.74 -16.48 -25.94
CA ILE A 181 -4.76 -16.75 -24.92
C ILE A 181 -4.24 -17.82 -23.98
N ALA A 182 -4.36 -17.58 -22.67
CA ALA A 182 -4.01 -18.58 -21.67
C ALA A 182 -4.92 -19.82 -21.81
N CYS A 183 -4.38 -21.01 -21.62
CA CYS A 183 -5.16 -22.24 -21.72
C CYS A 183 -6.34 -22.32 -20.74
N SER A 184 -6.33 -21.52 -19.67
CA SER A 184 -7.40 -21.43 -18.67
C SER A 184 -8.43 -20.32 -18.93
N ASP A 185 -8.19 -19.44 -19.90
CA ASP A 185 -9.03 -18.26 -20.11
C ASP A 185 -10.29 -18.60 -20.91
N THR A 186 -11.42 -18.67 -20.21
CA THR A 186 -12.74 -18.96 -20.80
C THR A 186 -13.50 -17.72 -21.28
N THR A 187 -12.89 -16.53 -21.20
CA THR A 187 -13.58 -15.23 -21.27
C THR A 187 -13.18 -14.36 -22.47
N THR A 188 -12.03 -14.61 -23.11
CA THR A 188 -11.47 -13.71 -24.14
C THR A 188 -12.36 -13.48 -25.38
N ASP A 189 -13.17 -14.46 -25.78
CA ASP A 189 -14.08 -14.35 -26.95
C ASP A 189 -15.44 -14.97 -26.60
N THR A 190 -16.44 -14.78 -27.44
CA THR A 190 -17.70 -15.51 -27.42
C THR A 190 -17.59 -16.87 -28.12
N GLU A 191 -16.70 -17.01 -29.11
CA GLU A 191 -16.52 -18.23 -29.90
C GLU A 191 -15.62 -19.25 -29.18
N ASN A 192 -16.08 -20.49 -29.04
CA ASN A 192 -15.36 -21.53 -28.29
C ASN A 192 -13.96 -21.86 -28.86
N LYS A 193 -13.73 -21.70 -30.17
CA LYS A 193 -12.41 -21.89 -30.81
C LYS A 193 -11.33 -20.91 -30.32
N ASN A 194 -11.75 -19.81 -29.69
CA ASN A 194 -10.89 -18.78 -29.12
C ASN A 194 -10.99 -18.74 -27.58
N LYS A 195 -11.51 -19.78 -26.93
CA LYS A 195 -11.56 -19.91 -25.47
C LYS A 195 -10.65 -21.03 -25.01
N GLY A 196 -9.98 -20.83 -23.88
CA GLY A 196 -9.37 -21.88 -23.09
C GLY A 196 -10.41 -22.78 -22.41
N ILE A 197 -9.92 -23.64 -21.54
CA ILE A 197 -10.69 -24.59 -20.72
C ILE A 197 -10.45 -24.23 -19.25
N ALA A 198 -11.51 -24.05 -18.46
CA ALA A 198 -11.39 -23.72 -17.05
C ALA A 198 -10.47 -24.71 -16.31
N GLY A 199 -9.51 -24.18 -15.53
CA GLY A 199 -8.55 -25.00 -14.79
C GLY A 199 -7.43 -25.64 -15.63
N CYS A 200 -7.36 -25.36 -16.93
CA CYS A 200 -6.32 -25.92 -17.79
C CYS A 200 -5.04 -25.08 -17.77
N LYS A 201 -3.90 -25.70 -17.47
CA LYS A 201 -2.58 -25.06 -17.47
C LYS A 201 -1.96 -25.08 -18.84
N THR A 202 -1.88 -26.27 -19.44
CA THR A 202 -1.22 -26.52 -20.72
C THR A 202 -2.24 -27.10 -21.68
N CYS A 203 -2.25 -26.64 -22.92
CA CYS A 203 -3.19 -27.06 -23.95
C CYS A 203 -2.55 -27.08 -25.34
N THR A 204 -3.20 -27.74 -26.27
CA THR A 204 -2.84 -27.76 -27.70
C THR A 204 -4.07 -27.41 -28.52
N LYS A 205 -3.96 -26.42 -29.41
CA LYS A 205 -5.01 -26.08 -30.37
C LYS A 205 -4.72 -26.78 -31.69
N ALA A 206 -5.56 -27.74 -32.10
CA ALA A 206 -5.28 -28.56 -33.27
C ALA A 206 -5.32 -27.76 -34.58
N ASP A 207 -6.35 -26.93 -34.73
CA ASP A 207 -6.56 -26.10 -35.92
C ASP A 207 -7.38 -24.84 -35.60
N SER A 208 -7.60 -24.02 -36.63
CA SER A 208 -8.31 -22.74 -36.53
C SER A 208 -9.83 -22.86 -36.33
N ALA A 209 -10.40 -24.06 -36.36
CA ALA A 209 -11.82 -24.29 -36.19
C ALA A 209 -12.16 -24.85 -34.80
N THR A 210 -11.17 -25.35 -34.08
CA THR A 210 -11.34 -26.13 -32.85
C THR A 210 -10.92 -25.36 -31.61
N GLN A 211 -11.58 -25.67 -30.49
CA GLN A 211 -11.15 -25.24 -29.17
C GLN A 211 -9.84 -25.96 -28.79
N ALA A 212 -8.98 -25.31 -28.01
CA ALA A 212 -7.78 -25.96 -27.49
C ALA A 212 -8.15 -27.16 -26.61
N THR A 213 -7.41 -28.26 -26.73
CA THR A 213 -7.56 -29.45 -25.89
C THR A 213 -6.57 -29.38 -24.75
N CYS A 214 -7.02 -29.65 -23.52
CA CYS A 214 -6.17 -29.61 -22.34
C CYS A 214 -5.21 -30.80 -22.30
N SER A 215 -3.98 -30.56 -21.83
CA SER A 215 -2.95 -31.57 -21.61
C SER A 215 -2.38 -31.59 -20.19
N ALA A 216 -2.56 -30.52 -19.41
CA ALA A 216 -2.27 -30.51 -17.98
C ALA A 216 -3.13 -29.49 -17.24
N CYS A 217 -3.48 -29.79 -15.98
CA CYS A 217 -4.29 -28.90 -15.13
C CYS A 217 -3.45 -27.91 -14.35
N LEU A 218 -4.06 -26.77 -13.99
CA LEU A 218 -3.52 -25.79 -13.06
C LEU A 218 -3.46 -26.36 -11.65
N ASP A 219 -2.60 -25.76 -10.81
CA ASP A 219 -2.66 -26.00 -9.38
C ASP A 219 -4.07 -25.65 -8.85
N GLY A 220 -4.56 -26.44 -7.91
CA GLY A 220 -5.93 -26.40 -7.44
C GLY A 220 -6.91 -27.17 -8.32
N TYR A 221 -6.45 -27.84 -9.39
CA TYR A 221 -7.25 -28.74 -10.23
C TYR A 221 -6.56 -30.10 -10.40
N TYR A 222 -7.35 -31.16 -10.53
CA TYR A 222 -6.84 -32.50 -10.87
C TYR A 222 -7.45 -33.01 -12.17
N ASP A 223 -6.74 -33.93 -12.82
CA ASP A 223 -7.26 -34.61 -14.01
C ASP A 223 -8.29 -35.67 -13.59
N SER A 224 -9.54 -35.39 -13.92
CA SER A 224 -10.70 -36.27 -13.73
C SER A 224 -11.06 -37.09 -14.96
N GLY A 225 -10.31 -36.91 -16.07
CA GLY A 225 -10.54 -37.57 -17.33
C GLY A 225 -10.01 -39.00 -17.38
N SER A 226 -10.59 -39.83 -18.25
CA SER A 226 -10.17 -41.21 -18.50
C SER A 226 -9.33 -41.39 -19.77
N SER A 227 -9.31 -40.39 -20.67
CA SER A 227 -8.59 -40.44 -21.95
C SER A 227 -8.18 -39.05 -22.45
N THR A 228 -8.97 -38.02 -22.13
CA THR A 228 -8.66 -36.61 -22.37
C THR A 228 -8.60 -35.87 -21.04
N VAL A 229 -7.59 -35.03 -20.84
CA VAL A 229 -7.41 -34.29 -19.59
C VAL A 229 -8.63 -33.42 -19.31
N THR A 230 -9.27 -33.65 -18.16
CA THR A 230 -10.43 -32.89 -17.71
C THR A 230 -10.17 -32.31 -16.33
N CYS A 231 -9.97 -31.00 -16.27
CA CYS A 231 -9.59 -30.34 -15.03
C CYS A 231 -10.80 -30.07 -14.15
N THR A 232 -10.84 -30.74 -13.00
CA THR A 232 -11.85 -30.51 -11.96
C THR A 232 -11.18 -29.88 -10.76
N ALA A 233 -11.82 -28.87 -10.16
CA ALA A 233 -11.29 -28.19 -8.99
C ALA A 233 -11.08 -29.16 -7.82
N CYS A 234 -10.01 -28.95 -7.07
CA CYS A 234 -9.75 -29.63 -5.82
C CYS A 234 -10.78 -29.27 -4.75
N GLY A 235 -10.88 -30.13 -3.73
CA GLY A 235 -11.68 -29.85 -2.55
C GLY A 235 -11.23 -28.58 -1.83
N ALA A 236 -12.09 -28.05 -0.96
CA ALA A 236 -11.80 -26.83 -0.20
C ALA A 236 -10.43 -26.91 0.50
N ASN A 237 -9.71 -25.79 0.49
CA ASN A 237 -8.40 -25.60 1.12
C ASN A 237 -7.22 -26.41 0.53
N CYS A 238 -7.46 -27.34 -0.40
CA CYS A 238 -6.38 -28.02 -1.11
C CYS A 238 -5.72 -27.07 -2.12
N ALA A 239 -4.38 -27.02 -2.14
CA ALA A 239 -3.61 -26.43 -3.24
C ALA A 239 -3.35 -27.46 -4.35
N THR A 240 -3.18 -28.74 -4.01
CA THR A 240 -3.15 -29.86 -4.97
C THR A 240 -3.94 -31.02 -4.40
N CYS A 241 -4.48 -31.88 -5.26
CA CYS A 241 -5.30 -33.01 -4.84
C CYS A 241 -5.27 -34.14 -5.88
N ALA A 242 -5.65 -35.35 -5.45
CA ALA A 242 -5.87 -36.47 -6.36
C ALA A 242 -7.33 -36.60 -6.82
N LYS A 243 -8.28 -35.98 -6.10
CA LYS A 243 -9.73 -36.02 -6.34
C LYS A 243 -10.41 -34.74 -5.87
N ALA A 244 -11.66 -34.53 -6.28
CA ALA A 244 -12.47 -33.35 -5.92
C ALA A 244 -12.87 -33.26 -4.44
N THR A 245 -12.58 -34.29 -3.62
CA THR A 245 -12.99 -34.29 -2.22
C THR A 245 -11.96 -33.59 -1.34
N LYS A 246 -12.43 -32.88 -0.30
CA LYS A 246 -11.59 -32.22 0.72
C LYS A 246 -10.71 -33.19 1.52
N ASP A 247 -10.98 -34.50 1.40
CA ASP A 247 -10.30 -35.58 2.12
C ASP A 247 -9.25 -36.28 1.24
N GLN A 248 -8.80 -35.63 0.17
CA GLN A 248 -7.86 -36.15 -0.81
C GLN A 248 -6.87 -35.05 -1.26
N CYS A 249 -6.52 -34.11 -0.36
CA CYS A 249 -5.51 -33.09 -0.61
C CYS A 249 -4.09 -33.69 -0.57
N SER A 250 -3.23 -33.24 -1.48
CA SER A 250 -1.80 -33.55 -1.50
C SER A 250 -0.96 -32.42 -0.92
N THR A 251 -1.39 -31.16 -1.13
CA THR A 251 -0.84 -29.96 -0.49
C THR A 251 -1.97 -28.99 -0.15
N CYS A 252 -1.72 -28.05 0.76
CA CYS A 252 -2.70 -27.07 1.23
C CYS A 252 -2.39 -25.68 0.70
N LYS A 253 -3.45 -24.85 0.60
CA LYS A 253 -3.31 -23.42 0.33
C LYS A 253 -2.53 -22.72 1.47
N PRO A 254 -1.97 -21.52 1.24
CA PRO A 254 -1.40 -20.70 2.32
C PRO A 254 -2.39 -20.57 3.49
N GLU A 255 -1.86 -20.49 4.72
CA GLU A 255 -2.65 -20.45 5.98
C GLU A 255 -3.37 -21.77 6.35
N TYR A 256 -3.10 -22.86 5.62
CA TYR A 256 -3.60 -24.20 5.94
C TYR A 256 -2.48 -25.22 6.03
N PHE A 257 -2.61 -26.19 6.93
CA PHE A 257 -1.69 -27.32 7.05
C PHE A 257 -2.35 -28.65 6.70
N LEU A 258 -1.54 -29.57 6.16
CA LEU A 258 -2.00 -30.89 5.72
C LEU A 258 -1.97 -31.88 6.89
N LYS A 259 -3.12 -32.41 7.29
CA LYS A 259 -3.22 -33.53 8.23
C LYS A 259 -3.43 -34.83 7.47
N THR A 260 -2.46 -35.75 7.56
CA THR A 260 -2.51 -37.06 6.89
C THR A 260 -3.16 -38.11 7.79
N SER A 261 -4.48 -38.02 8.00
CA SER A 261 -5.23 -39.09 8.72
C SER A 261 -5.65 -40.27 7.81
N GLY A 262 -5.22 -40.24 6.55
CA GLY A 262 -5.44 -41.20 5.47
C GLY A 262 -4.82 -40.58 4.21
N ALA A 263 -4.26 -41.37 3.30
CA ALA A 263 -3.63 -40.83 2.09
C ALA A 263 -4.63 -40.80 0.94
N PRO A 264 -4.81 -39.64 0.26
CA PRO A 264 -4.28 -38.30 0.55
C PRO A 264 -5.05 -37.59 1.70
N GLY A 265 -4.46 -36.56 2.29
CA GLY A 265 -4.87 -35.95 3.56
C GLY A 265 -5.91 -34.82 3.47
N GLN A 266 -6.18 -34.15 4.60
CA GLN A 266 -7.13 -33.03 4.74
C GLN A 266 -6.39 -31.74 5.11
N CYS A 267 -6.85 -30.59 4.62
CA CYS A 267 -6.27 -29.28 4.92
C CYS A 267 -7.09 -28.52 5.96
N PHE A 268 -6.46 -28.16 7.09
CA PHE A 268 -7.06 -27.41 8.19
C PHE A 268 -6.36 -26.07 8.37
N ALA A 269 -7.08 -25.06 8.85
CA ALA A 269 -6.52 -23.72 9.04
C ALA A 269 -5.43 -23.77 10.13
N CYS A 270 -4.40 -22.93 10.01
CA CYS A 270 -3.29 -22.91 10.98
C CYS A 270 -3.74 -22.66 12.43
N ASP A 271 -4.86 -21.95 12.62
CA ASP A 271 -5.46 -21.62 13.91
C ASP A 271 -6.49 -22.64 14.44
N ASP A 272 -6.73 -23.73 13.69
CA ASP A 272 -7.69 -24.77 14.05
C ASP A 272 -7.11 -25.72 15.12
N VAL A 273 -7.26 -25.31 16.38
CA VAL A 273 -6.80 -26.06 17.56
C VAL A 273 -7.42 -27.45 17.68
N ASP A 274 -8.67 -27.62 17.25
CA ASP A 274 -9.37 -28.91 17.33
C ASP A 274 -8.73 -29.94 16.39
N ASN A 275 -8.12 -29.47 15.30
CA ASN A 275 -7.45 -30.30 14.32
C ASN A 275 -5.93 -30.37 14.46
N GLY A 276 -5.36 -29.77 15.51
CA GLY A 276 -3.93 -29.81 15.83
C GLY A 276 -3.14 -28.60 15.35
N GLY A 277 -3.83 -27.51 14.99
CA GLY A 277 -3.24 -26.20 14.78
C GLY A 277 -2.92 -25.50 16.11
N SER A 278 -2.43 -24.26 16.03
CA SER A 278 -2.14 -23.40 17.18
C SER A 278 -3.05 -22.20 17.13
N ALA A 279 -3.76 -21.93 18.23
CA ALA A 279 -4.56 -20.72 18.36
C ALA A 279 -3.76 -19.49 17.89
N ASP A 280 -4.45 -18.64 17.13
CA ASP A 280 -3.95 -17.34 16.68
C ASP A 280 -2.76 -17.37 15.71
N CYS A 281 -2.50 -18.55 15.12
CA CYS A 281 -1.51 -18.72 14.08
C CYS A 281 -2.07 -18.32 12.70
N GLN A 282 -1.36 -17.46 11.96
CA GLN A 282 -1.72 -17.08 10.59
C GLN A 282 -1.04 -18.01 9.58
N GLU A 283 0.27 -18.15 9.69
CA GLU A 283 1.06 -19.00 8.79
C GLU A 283 1.69 -20.14 9.58
N CYS A 284 1.69 -21.32 8.99
CA CYS A 284 2.22 -22.52 9.61
C CYS A 284 2.83 -23.47 8.58
N THR A 285 3.63 -24.40 9.08
CA THR A 285 4.18 -25.52 8.31
C THR A 285 3.88 -26.84 9.03
N ASN A 286 3.79 -27.92 8.24
CA ASN A 286 3.61 -29.27 8.78
C ASN A 286 4.57 -30.28 8.16
N ALA A 287 5.80 -29.84 7.87
CA ALA A 287 6.90 -30.74 7.51
C ALA A 287 7.33 -31.56 8.74
N GLY A 288 6.59 -32.63 9.04
CA GLY A 288 6.78 -33.50 10.21
C GLY A 288 5.78 -33.21 11.33
N THR A 289 6.04 -32.18 12.12
CA THR A 289 5.13 -31.71 13.19
C THR A 289 4.61 -30.32 12.85
N PHE A 290 3.37 -30.03 13.25
CA PHE A 290 2.79 -28.69 13.10
C PHE A 290 3.66 -27.65 13.78
N LYS A 291 3.95 -26.55 13.08
CA LYS A 291 4.72 -25.41 13.57
C LYS A 291 4.06 -24.13 13.09
N CYS A 292 3.73 -23.25 14.03
CA CYS A 292 3.36 -21.88 13.67
C CYS A 292 4.63 -21.11 13.25
N THR A 293 4.56 -20.37 12.14
CA THR A 293 5.66 -19.54 11.62
C THR A 293 5.34 -18.05 11.70
N LYS A 294 4.06 -17.68 11.60
CA LYS A 294 3.61 -16.29 11.72
C LYS A 294 2.33 -16.23 12.57
N CYS A 295 2.30 -15.34 13.55
CA CYS A 295 1.08 -15.06 14.29
C CYS A 295 0.16 -14.14 13.48
N LYS A 296 -1.15 -14.22 13.74
CA LYS A 296 -2.10 -13.25 13.20
C LYS A 296 -1.69 -11.81 13.59
N PRO A 297 -2.11 -10.80 12.80
CA PRO A 297 -1.99 -9.42 13.22
C PRO A 297 -2.49 -9.24 14.66
N ASN A 298 -1.77 -8.43 15.44
CA ASN A 298 -2.07 -8.09 16.84
C ASN A 298 -1.70 -9.14 17.91
N TYR A 299 -0.88 -10.14 17.58
CA TYR A 299 -0.37 -11.12 18.54
C TYR A 299 1.14 -11.00 18.72
N LYS A 300 1.61 -11.08 19.97
CA LYS A 300 3.04 -11.07 20.27
C LYS A 300 3.64 -12.42 19.93
N GLN A 301 4.56 -12.43 18.95
CA GLN A 301 5.41 -13.58 18.66
C GLN A 301 6.47 -13.75 19.74
N SER A 302 6.58 -14.96 20.28
CA SER A 302 7.66 -15.37 21.19
C SER A 302 8.23 -16.72 20.76
N GLY A 303 9.55 -16.87 20.81
CA GLY A 303 10.24 -18.02 20.22
C GLY A 303 10.43 -17.88 18.70
N SER A 304 11.18 -18.79 18.10
CA SER A 304 11.53 -18.73 16.68
C SER A 304 11.17 -19.99 15.88
N ASP A 305 10.98 -21.15 16.54
CA ASP A 305 10.60 -22.40 15.86
C ASP A 305 10.08 -23.46 16.86
N PRO A 306 8.75 -23.60 17.07
CA PRO A 306 7.67 -22.77 16.50
C PRO A 306 7.54 -21.42 17.21
N VAL A 307 6.92 -20.44 16.54
CA VAL A 307 6.50 -19.21 17.23
C VAL A 307 5.31 -19.52 18.13
N THR A 308 5.31 -18.97 19.33
CA THR A 308 4.17 -18.95 20.25
C THR A 308 3.49 -17.60 20.12
N CYS A 309 2.20 -17.61 19.82
CA CYS A 309 1.37 -16.42 19.72
C CYS A 309 0.73 -16.17 21.08
N THR A 310 1.16 -15.12 21.77
CA THR A 310 0.58 -14.74 23.05
C THR A 310 -0.14 -13.41 22.90
N LYS A 311 -1.40 -13.38 23.34
CA LYS A 311 -2.16 -12.14 23.54
C LYS A 311 -1.62 -11.50 24.82
N THR A 312 -0.95 -10.36 24.72
CA THR A 312 -0.43 -9.64 25.90
C THR A 312 -0.92 -8.21 25.83
N CYS A 313 -1.55 -7.74 26.91
CA CYS A 313 -1.86 -6.34 27.10
C CYS A 313 -0.68 -5.72 27.87
N GLU A 314 -0.46 -4.41 27.79
CA GLU A 314 0.58 -3.76 28.61
C GLU A 314 0.30 -3.95 30.12
N ASP A 315 -0.96 -4.19 30.49
CA ASP A 315 -1.38 -4.66 31.81
C ASP A 315 -2.43 -5.78 31.67
N ASP A 316 -1.98 -7.03 31.78
CA ASP A 316 -2.84 -8.23 31.68
C ASP A 316 -3.91 -8.28 32.79
N SER A 317 -3.70 -7.59 33.92
CA SER A 317 -4.69 -7.50 35.01
C SER A 317 -5.77 -6.45 34.74
N ALA A 318 -5.48 -5.49 33.85
CA ALA A 318 -6.35 -4.36 33.58
C ALA A 318 -7.43 -4.62 32.53
N CYS A 319 -7.36 -5.70 31.73
CA CYS A 319 -8.36 -6.00 30.70
C CYS A 319 -9.42 -7.04 31.11
N GLY A 320 -9.53 -7.33 32.41
CA GLY A 320 -10.58 -8.22 32.94
C GLY A 320 -10.35 -9.71 32.73
N GLY A 321 -9.11 -10.13 32.42
CA GLY A 321 -8.74 -11.54 32.23
C GLY A 321 -9.17 -12.11 30.86
N THR A 322 -9.50 -13.41 30.81
CA THR A 322 -9.76 -14.16 29.55
C THR A 322 -10.98 -13.71 28.74
N ALA A 323 -11.82 -12.81 29.27
CA ALA A 323 -13.02 -12.32 28.60
C ALA A 323 -12.82 -10.99 27.85
N GLY A 324 -11.71 -10.28 28.07
CA GLY A 324 -11.40 -9.01 27.39
C GLY A 324 -10.64 -9.17 26.07
N ALA A 325 -10.54 -8.08 25.30
CA ALA A 325 -9.72 -8.00 24.10
C ALA A 325 -8.73 -6.84 24.16
N CYS A 326 -7.56 -7.03 23.54
CA CYS A 326 -6.41 -6.11 23.60
C CYS A 326 -5.94 -5.73 22.20
N ASP A 327 -6.90 -5.35 21.37
CA ASP A 327 -6.68 -5.07 19.94
C ASP A 327 -6.34 -3.58 19.71
N ALA A 328 -6.36 -2.75 20.76
CA ALA A 328 -6.00 -1.35 20.65
C ALA A 328 -4.48 -1.20 20.68
N ILE A 329 -3.89 -1.01 19.50
CA ILE A 329 -2.44 -0.85 19.33
C ILE A 329 -2.07 0.62 19.40
N VAL A 330 -1.10 0.96 20.23
CA VAL A 330 -0.50 2.31 20.28
C VAL A 330 1.00 2.19 20.07
N VAL A 331 1.58 3.07 19.27
CA VAL A 331 3.01 3.17 19.00
C VAL A 331 3.56 4.25 19.92
N ASP A 332 4.52 3.86 20.77
CA ASP A 332 5.16 4.80 21.68
C ASP A 332 6.17 5.74 20.98
N GLY A 333 6.72 6.70 21.73
CA GLY A 333 7.71 7.65 21.20
C GLY A 333 8.97 7.00 20.63
N ASN A 334 9.28 5.77 21.05
CA ASN A 334 10.43 5.01 20.58
C ASN A 334 10.08 4.13 19.37
N GLY A 335 8.80 4.08 18.98
CA GLY A 335 8.32 3.24 17.88
C GLY A 335 7.93 1.83 18.30
N ASN A 336 7.88 1.51 19.60
CA ASN A 336 7.43 0.19 20.03
C ASN A 336 5.90 0.14 20.01
N MET A 337 5.36 -0.95 19.48
CA MET A 337 3.94 -1.25 19.57
C MET A 337 3.58 -1.71 20.99
N LYS A 338 2.51 -1.13 21.50
CA LYS A 338 1.96 -1.32 22.84
C LYS A 338 0.48 -1.70 22.69
N TYR A 339 0.03 -2.66 23.49
CA TYR A 339 -1.30 -3.26 23.36
C TYR A 339 -2.18 -2.91 24.55
N TYR A 340 -3.37 -2.38 24.28
CA TYR A 340 -4.30 -1.85 25.28
C TYR A 340 -5.69 -2.46 25.12
N CYS A 341 -6.51 -2.38 26.17
CA CYS A 341 -7.86 -2.97 26.13
C CYS A 341 -8.72 -2.28 25.04
N SER A 342 -9.20 -3.07 24.08
CA SER A 342 -10.24 -2.69 23.11
C SER A 342 -11.64 -3.09 23.56
N LEU A 343 -11.73 -4.12 24.42
CA LEU A 343 -12.99 -4.65 24.96
C LEU A 343 -12.79 -5.15 26.39
N CYS A 344 -13.70 -4.77 27.27
CA CYS A 344 -13.79 -5.25 28.63
C CYS A 344 -14.86 -6.33 28.77
N GLY A 345 -14.44 -7.57 28.98
CA GLY A 345 -15.36 -8.71 29.08
C GLY A 345 -16.16 -8.77 30.38
N GLN A 346 -15.72 -8.06 31.42
CA GLN A 346 -16.45 -8.00 32.68
C GLN A 346 -17.68 -7.09 32.56
N SER A 347 -18.81 -7.56 33.08
CA SER A 347 -20.04 -6.77 33.11
C SER A 347 -19.82 -5.46 33.86
N ASN A 348 -20.32 -4.36 33.29
CA ASN A 348 -20.18 -3.00 33.82
C ASN A 348 -18.75 -2.42 33.81
N TYR A 349 -17.82 -2.99 33.05
CA TYR A 349 -16.51 -2.39 32.79
C TYR A 349 -16.41 -1.90 31.34
N VAL A 350 -15.64 -0.84 31.11
CA VAL A 350 -15.42 -0.24 29.79
C VAL A 350 -13.97 0.25 29.65
N PRO A 351 -13.41 0.24 28.42
CA PRO A 351 -12.01 0.59 28.17
C PRO A 351 -11.82 2.10 28.16
N ILE A 352 -11.10 2.60 29.17
CA ILE A 352 -10.75 4.02 29.31
C ILE A 352 -9.24 4.12 29.52
N ASP A 353 -8.57 4.85 28.63
CA ASP A 353 -7.10 4.96 28.58
C ASP A 353 -6.41 3.59 28.47
N GLY A 354 -7.04 2.67 27.75
CA GLY A 354 -6.49 1.34 27.49
C GLY A 354 -6.58 0.35 28.65
N ILE A 355 -7.33 0.68 29.71
CA ILE A 355 -7.60 -0.18 30.87
C ILE A 355 -9.11 -0.29 31.13
N CYS A 356 -9.57 -1.43 31.65
CA CYS A 356 -10.97 -1.62 32.01
C CYS A 356 -11.28 -0.91 33.33
N LYS A 357 -12.13 0.12 33.25
CA LYS A 357 -12.64 0.85 34.41
C LYS A 357 -14.14 0.57 34.59
N VAL A 358 -14.61 0.67 35.83
CA VAL A 358 -16.05 0.55 36.12
C VAL A 358 -16.81 1.67 35.40
N LYS A 359 -17.91 1.33 34.73
CA LYS A 359 -18.77 2.33 34.09
C LYS A 359 -19.48 3.17 35.14
N GLY A 360 -19.45 4.49 34.96
CA GLY A 360 -20.01 5.51 35.85
C GLY A 360 -18.99 6.13 36.82
N SER A 361 -17.76 5.60 36.92
CA SER A 361 -16.74 6.15 37.81
C SER A 361 -15.82 7.19 37.14
N ASN A 362 -15.97 7.42 35.82
CA ASN A 362 -14.97 8.13 35.02
C ASN A 362 -15.36 9.59 34.68
N GLN A 363 -16.10 10.26 35.58
CA GLN A 363 -16.52 11.65 35.41
C GLN A 363 -17.16 11.97 34.04
N GLY A 364 -17.92 11.03 33.48
CA GLY A 364 -18.66 11.19 32.22
C GLY A 364 -17.90 10.78 30.94
N SER A 365 -16.62 10.40 31.02
CA SER A 365 -15.84 9.95 29.85
C SER A 365 -16.34 8.64 29.23
N ASP A 366 -17.15 7.88 29.97
CA ASP A 366 -17.73 6.59 29.60
C ASP A 366 -19.22 6.66 29.22
N SER A 367 -19.78 7.87 29.10
CA SER A 367 -21.19 8.10 28.78
C SER A 367 -21.63 7.44 27.47
N GLY A 368 -20.73 7.36 26.49
CA GLY A 368 -20.94 6.71 25.21
C GLY A 368 -20.51 5.23 25.14
N CYS A 369 -20.26 4.58 26.27
CA CYS A 369 -19.76 3.19 26.30
C CYS A 369 -20.83 2.18 26.76
N SER A 370 -20.89 1.03 26.11
CA SER A 370 -21.82 -0.06 26.39
C SER A 370 -21.26 -1.41 25.94
N ASN A 371 -21.71 -2.50 26.59
CA ASN A 371 -21.32 -3.87 26.25
C ASN A 371 -19.80 -4.10 26.22
N GLY A 372 -19.07 -3.49 27.16
CA GLY A 372 -17.63 -3.68 27.26
C GLY A 372 -16.79 -2.81 26.31
N ALA A 373 -17.39 -1.97 25.46
CA ALA A 373 -16.67 -1.09 24.54
C ALA A 373 -17.29 0.31 24.48
N CYS A 374 -16.57 1.26 23.90
CA CYS A 374 -17.00 2.64 23.71
C CYS A 374 -17.47 2.89 22.27
N GLN A 375 -18.63 3.51 22.12
CA GLN A 375 -19.21 3.92 20.83
C GLN A 375 -19.06 5.43 20.59
N SER A 376 -18.82 6.20 21.64
CA SER A 376 -18.45 7.62 21.57
C SER A 376 -17.79 8.04 22.87
N CYS A 377 -17.08 9.16 22.86
CA CYS A 377 -16.31 9.64 24.00
C CYS A 377 -16.66 11.08 24.35
N ALA A 378 -16.45 11.45 25.61
CA ALA A 378 -16.68 12.82 26.09
C ALA A 378 -15.59 13.80 25.59
N ALA A 379 -15.75 15.09 25.91
CA ALA A 379 -14.73 16.11 25.64
C ALA A 379 -13.38 15.76 26.29
N ASN A 380 -12.28 16.15 25.63
CA ASN A 380 -10.88 15.77 25.98
C ASN A 380 -10.54 14.27 25.84
N TYR A 381 -11.51 13.44 25.46
CA TYR A 381 -11.31 12.06 25.07
C TYR A 381 -11.60 11.90 23.57
N PHE A 382 -10.99 10.91 22.94
CA PHE A 382 -11.31 10.50 21.58
C PHE A 382 -11.52 9.00 21.47
N LEU A 383 -12.34 8.60 20.51
CA LEU A 383 -12.60 7.19 20.21
C LEU A 383 -11.46 6.59 19.38
N TYR A 384 -10.92 5.48 19.86
CA TYR A 384 -9.89 4.71 19.19
C TYR A 384 -10.04 3.22 19.49
N MET A 385 -10.16 2.37 18.47
CA MET A 385 -10.18 0.90 18.60
C MET A 385 -11.08 0.38 19.75
N GLY A 386 -12.28 0.95 19.89
CA GLY A 386 -13.28 0.52 20.88
C GLY A 386 -13.12 1.11 22.29
N GLY A 387 -12.15 2.00 22.54
CA GLY A 387 -11.96 2.68 23.83
C GLY A 387 -11.89 4.19 23.75
N CYS A 388 -12.05 4.84 24.90
CA CYS A 388 -11.88 6.30 25.04
C CYS A 388 -10.52 6.65 25.62
N TYR A 389 -9.77 7.49 24.92
CA TYR A 389 -8.40 7.86 25.27
C TYR A 389 -8.27 9.36 25.54
N ASN A 390 -7.66 9.73 26.65
CA ASN A 390 -7.44 11.11 27.06
C ASN A 390 -6.26 11.73 26.29
N THR A 391 -6.40 12.96 25.79
CA THR A 391 -5.32 13.62 25.03
C THR A 391 -4.16 14.12 25.89
N GLN A 392 -4.31 14.13 27.22
CA GLN A 392 -3.31 14.66 28.16
C GLN A 392 -2.51 13.56 28.86
N THR A 393 -2.96 12.31 28.82
CA THR A 393 -2.30 11.19 29.50
C THR A 393 -2.01 10.04 28.54
N THR A 394 -0.89 9.37 28.76
CA THR A 394 -0.53 8.15 28.03
C THR A 394 -1.56 7.06 28.31
N PRO A 395 -2.01 6.29 27.31
CA PRO A 395 -1.49 6.27 25.93
C PRO A 395 -2.14 7.27 24.96
N GLY A 396 -3.25 7.93 25.31
CA GLY A 396 -3.97 8.80 24.39
C GLY A 396 -3.15 9.99 23.88
N SER A 397 -2.32 10.59 24.74
CA SER A 397 -1.43 11.70 24.37
C SER A 397 -0.36 11.33 23.33
N LEU A 398 -0.08 10.04 23.10
CA LEU A 398 0.82 9.57 22.05
C LEU A 398 0.19 9.60 20.66
N MET A 399 -1.14 9.61 20.59
CA MET A 399 -1.90 9.55 19.34
C MET A 399 -2.52 10.89 18.99
N CYS A 400 -3.03 11.62 19.98
CA CYS A 400 -3.80 12.83 19.80
C CYS A 400 -3.46 13.91 20.83
N THR A 401 -3.24 15.14 20.36
CA THR A 401 -2.96 16.31 21.23
C THR A 401 -4.21 17.10 21.60
N ALA A 402 -5.27 17.02 20.80
CA ALA A 402 -6.52 17.76 21.05
C ALA A 402 -7.74 16.97 20.58
N ALA A 403 -8.77 16.88 21.42
CA ALA A 403 -10.02 16.19 21.10
C ALA A 403 -11.26 17.01 21.44
N THR A 404 -12.22 17.06 20.52
CA THR A 404 -13.49 17.76 20.68
C THR A 404 -14.63 16.79 20.42
N ASN A 405 -15.59 16.68 21.35
CA ASN A 405 -16.75 15.79 21.23
C ASN A 405 -16.41 14.34 20.83
N GLY A 406 -15.37 13.75 21.41
CA GLY A 406 -14.97 12.37 21.10
C GLY A 406 -14.12 12.21 19.83
N ILE A 407 -13.81 13.30 19.13
CA ILE A 407 -13.05 13.29 17.88
C ILE A 407 -11.65 13.83 18.13
N CYS A 408 -10.62 13.07 17.75
CA CYS A 408 -9.26 13.58 17.65
C CYS A 408 -9.16 14.63 16.55
N THR A 409 -8.77 15.85 16.93
CA THR A 409 -8.67 17.00 16.02
C THR A 409 -7.25 17.29 15.57
N ALA A 410 -6.24 16.79 16.29
CA ALA A 410 -4.83 16.94 15.96
C ALA A 410 -4.06 15.69 16.38
N ALA A 411 -3.40 15.02 15.42
CA ALA A 411 -2.50 13.91 15.70
C ALA A 411 -1.30 14.40 16.53
N ALA A 412 -0.81 13.57 17.45
CA ALA A 412 0.25 13.95 18.36
C ALA A 412 1.65 13.96 17.70
N ASN A 413 1.84 13.16 16.65
CA ASN A 413 3.10 13.04 15.92
C ASN A 413 2.83 12.46 14.51
N SER A 414 3.87 12.38 13.69
CA SER A 414 3.80 11.88 12.32
C SER A 414 3.65 10.35 12.19
N ARG A 415 3.53 9.59 13.29
CA ARG A 415 3.20 8.16 13.28
C ARG A 415 1.69 7.92 13.27
N TYR A 416 0.91 8.99 13.41
CA TYR A 416 -0.55 8.98 13.39
C TYR A 416 -1.06 10.04 12.43
N PHE A 417 -2.26 9.80 11.91
CA PHE A 417 -2.98 10.80 11.13
C PHE A 417 -4.43 10.91 11.60
N LYS A 418 -4.98 12.12 11.48
CA LYS A 418 -6.40 12.38 11.70
C LYS A 418 -7.19 11.80 10.53
N VAL A 419 -8.27 11.08 10.84
CA VAL A 419 -9.20 10.58 9.83
C VAL A 419 -10.11 11.72 9.35
N PRO A 420 -10.07 12.12 8.07
CA PRO A 420 -10.93 13.17 7.54
C PRO A 420 -12.42 12.80 7.60
N GLY A 421 -13.27 13.75 7.97
CA GLY A 421 -14.73 13.56 8.04
C GLY A 421 -15.23 12.65 9.17
N ALA A 422 -14.37 12.19 10.08
CA ALA A 422 -14.78 11.31 11.18
C ALA A 422 -15.82 11.97 12.11
N ALA A 423 -16.94 11.28 12.36
CA ALA A 423 -17.92 11.65 13.37
C ALA A 423 -17.48 11.20 14.78
N SER A 424 -18.22 11.60 15.81
CA SER A 424 -17.96 11.23 17.22
C SER A 424 -18.12 9.73 17.50
N THR A 425 -18.72 8.99 16.57
CA THR A 425 -18.88 7.53 16.60
C THR A 425 -17.85 6.79 15.76
N ASP A 426 -17.04 7.51 15.00
CA ASP A 426 -16.01 6.96 14.13
C ASP A 426 -14.66 7.02 14.82
N GLN A 427 -13.74 6.14 14.39
CA GLN A 427 -12.36 6.28 14.79
C GLN A 427 -11.75 7.51 14.09
N SER A 428 -11.29 8.45 14.89
CA SER A 428 -10.88 9.78 14.41
C SER A 428 -9.37 9.95 14.24
N VAL A 429 -8.59 8.96 14.66
CA VAL A 429 -7.14 8.89 14.49
C VAL A 429 -6.73 7.47 14.15
N LEU A 430 -5.77 7.31 13.25
CA LEU A 430 -5.24 6.02 12.84
C LEU A 430 -3.70 6.06 12.81
N GLY A 431 -3.07 4.94 13.17
CA GLY A 431 -1.63 4.78 13.02
C GLY A 431 -1.24 4.66 11.55
N CYS A 432 -0.10 5.23 11.17
CA CYS A 432 0.43 5.16 9.82
C CYS A 432 0.67 3.72 9.35
N GLY A 433 1.07 2.85 10.26
CA GLY A 433 1.35 1.43 10.04
C GLY A 433 0.14 0.50 10.06
N ASN A 434 -1.10 1.02 10.13
CA ASN A 434 -2.29 0.18 10.32
C ASN A 434 -3.00 -0.12 8.98
N PRO A 435 -2.80 -1.30 8.36
CA PRO A 435 -3.41 -1.65 7.08
C PRO A 435 -4.89 -2.01 7.17
N LEU A 436 -5.42 -2.28 8.37
CA LEU A 436 -6.85 -2.65 8.55
C LEU A 436 -7.77 -1.44 8.36
N GLY A 437 -7.27 -0.25 8.67
CA GLY A 437 -8.00 0.99 8.46
C GLY A 437 -9.20 1.21 9.38
N THR A 438 -10.04 2.15 8.97
CA THR A 438 -11.32 2.45 9.59
C THR A 438 -12.32 3.00 8.58
N ASN A 439 -13.61 2.77 8.82
CA ASN A 439 -14.69 3.35 8.07
C ASN A 439 -15.27 4.54 8.83
N THR A 440 -15.74 5.53 8.10
CA THR A 440 -16.52 6.64 8.66
C THR A 440 -18.01 6.44 8.36
N THR A 441 -18.87 7.06 9.17
CA THR A 441 -20.33 7.12 8.94
C THR A 441 -20.73 7.67 7.56
N SER A 442 -19.82 8.39 6.88
CA SER A 442 -19.97 8.87 5.51
C SER A 442 -19.70 7.81 4.42
N THR A 443 -19.52 6.52 4.79
CA THR A 443 -19.14 5.39 3.90
C THR A 443 -17.73 5.43 3.31
N ASN A 444 -16.95 6.46 3.63
CA ASN A 444 -15.52 6.52 3.26
C ASN A 444 -14.68 5.61 4.16
N ALA A 445 -13.63 5.01 3.60
CA ALA A 445 -12.67 4.20 4.34
C ALA A 445 -11.25 4.78 4.26
N TYR A 446 -10.52 4.70 5.37
CA TYR A 446 -9.16 5.21 5.49
C TYR A 446 -8.23 4.15 6.04
N VAL A 447 -7.07 3.97 5.42
CA VAL A 447 -6.09 2.94 5.79
C VAL A 447 -4.71 3.55 5.98
N GLY A 448 -3.92 2.95 6.86
CA GLY A 448 -2.47 3.12 6.88
C GLY A 448 -1.80 2.21 5.84
N VAL A 449 -0.47 2.23 5.82
CA VAL A 449 0.38 1.39 4.98
C VAL A 449 1.11 0.42 5.89
N GLU A 450 1.08 -0.88 5.60
CA GLU A 450 1.82 -1.87 6.38
C GLU A 450 3.33 -1.51 6.43
N ASP A 451 3.96 -1.75 7.57
CA ASP A 451 5.36 -1.37 7.86
C ASP A 451 5.69 0.13 7.72
N CYS A 452 4.67 0.99 7.68
CA CYS A 452 4.85 2.43 7.64
C CYS A 452 5.01 3.06 9.02
N ARG A 453 6.21 3.61 9.25
CA ARG A 453 6.59 4.26 10.51
C ARG A 453 6.01 5.66 10.66
N THR A 454 6.07 6.47 9.60
CA THR A 454 5.53 7.83 9.59
C THR A 454 4.82 8.13 8.29
N CYS A 455 3.79 8.96 8.30
CA CYS A 455 2.97 9.26 7.13
C CYS A 455 2.43 10.68 7.15
N THR A 456 1.99 11.14 5.98
CA THR A 456 1.11 12.30 5.83
C THR A 456 -0.33 11.82 5.71
N ALA A 457 -1.25 12.54 6.34
CA ALA A 457 -2.67 12.25 6.31
C ALA A 457 -3.21 12.22 4.86
N PRO A 458 -4.14 11.29 4.54
CA PRO A 458 -4.85 11.34 3.27
C PRO A 458 -5.77 12.57 3.19
N SER A 459 -6.03 13.03 1.97
CA SER A 459 -7.11 13.98 1.68
C SER A 459 -8.48 13.35 1.96
N GLU A 460 -9.51 14.17 2.10
CA GLU A 460 -10.87 13.69 2.33
C GLU A 460 -11.39 12.93 1.11
N ALA A 461 -11.70 11.64 1.30
CA ALA A 461 -12.13 10.78 0.22
C ALA A 461 -13.49 11.23 -0.35
N SER A 462 -13.64 11.12 -1.67
CA SER A 462 -14.95 11.23 -2.32
C SER A 462 -15.91 10.15 -1.80
N ASN A 463 -17.21 10.46 -1.72
CA ASN A 463 -18.23 9.60 -1.11
C ASN A 463 -18.15 8.13 -1.58
N GLY A 464 -17.87 7.22 -0.64
CA GLY A 464 -17.74 5.78 -0.86
C GLY A 464 -16.36 5.30 -1.34
N ALA A 465 -15.36 6.18 -1.37
CA ALA A 465 -13.99 5.83 -1.78
C ALA A 465 -13.09 5.46 -0.59
N MET A 466 -12.00 4.77 -0.90
CA MET A 466 -10.93 4.45 0.04
C MET A 466 -9.75 5.41 -0.16
N ALA A 467 -9.13 5.87 0.93
CA ALA A 467 -7.92 6.67 0.88
C ALA A 467 -6.85 6.15 1.86
N ALA A 468 -5.64 5.94 1.35
CA ALA A 468 -4.50 5.52 2.15
C ALA A 468 -3.65 6.71 2.58
N ALA A 469 -3.12 6.68 3.81
CA ALA A 469 -2.08 7.61 4.21
C ALA A 469 -0.82 7.42 3.35
N LYS A 470 -0.14 8.52 3.02
CA LYS A 470 1.11 8.45 2.26
C LYS A 470 2.27 8.29 3.22
N CYS A 471 2.94 7.15 3.15
CA CYS A 471 4.12 6.85 3.94
C CYS A 471 5.28 7.79 3.61
N THR A 472 5.99 8.20 4.67
CA THR A 472 7.15 9.12 4.63
C THR A 472 8.39 8.51 5.26
N ALA A 473 8.25 7.43 6.03
CA ALA A 473 9.33 6.57 6.47
C ALA A 473 8.77 5.19 6.79
N CYS A 474 9.50 4.13 6.42
CA CYS A 474 9.18 2.76 6.79
C CYS A 474 9.85 2.36 8.11
N ASP A 475 9.39 1.24 8.66
CA ASP A 475 10.02 0.57 9.80
C ASP A 475 11.35 -0.08 9.40
N GLU A 476 12.12 -0.52 10.40
CA GLU A 476 13.47 -1.01 10.20
C GLU A 476 13.47 -2.30 9.34
N GLY A 477 14.26 -2.32 8.26
CA GLY A 477 14.34 -3.46 7.34
C GLY A 477 13.48 -3.35 6.08
N THR A 478 12.63 -2.33 5.97
CA THR A 478 11.86 -2.02 4.76
C THR A 478 12.20 -0.63 4.23
N ALA A 479 12.00 -0.43 2.92
CA ALA A 479 12.23 0.81 2.21
C ALA A 479 10.92 1.34 1.63
N LEU A 480 10.83 2.67 1.51
CA LEU A 480 9.71 3.33 0.83
C LEU A 480 9.74 2.96 -0.64
N THR A 481 8.56 2.67 -1.18
CA THR A 481 8.32 2.73 -2.63
C THR A 481 8.37 4.19 -3.11
N ASP A 482 8.72 4.45 -4.36
CA ASP A 482 8.74 5.82 -4.92
C ASP A 482 7.37 6.50 -4.87
N SER A 483 6.28 5.69 -4.88
CA SER A 483 4.91 6.18 -4.72
C SER A 483 4.64 6.76 -3.33
N GLY A 484 5.35 6.29 -2.30
CA GLY A 484 5.08 6.55 -0.89
C GLY A 484 3.87 5.80 -0.34
N TYR A 485 3.22 4.89 -1.07
CA TYR A 485 2.04 4.13 -0.60
C TYR A 485 2.36 2.68 -0.23
N GLY A 486 3.65 2.34 -0.10
CA GLY A 486 4.11 1.02 0.26
C GLY A 486 5.48 1.06 0.94
N CYS A 487 5.68 0.14 1.87
CA CYS A 487 6.96 -0.22 2.46
C CYS A 487 7.26 -1.67 2.08
N VAL A 488 8.45 -1.92 1.56
CA VAL A 488 8.82 -3.23 1.00
C VAL A 488 10.23 -3.61 1.40
N THR A 489 10.53 -4.90 1.47
CA THR A 489 11.90 -5.38 1.71
C THR A 489 12.76 -5.12 0.49
N CYS A 490 13.93 -4.49 0.69
CA CYS A 490 14.80 -4.08 -0.41
C CYS A 490 16.24 -4.54 -0.16
N SER A 491 16.49 -5.84 -0.31
CA SER A 491 17.80 -6.46 -0.06
C SER A 491 18.71 -6.53 -1.30
N ILE A 492 18.36 -5.84 -2.38
CA ILE A 492 19.11 -5.88 -3.64
C ILE A 492 20.34 -4.97 -3.56
N ALA A 493 21.53 -5.55 -3.75
CA ALA A 493 22.79 -4.80 -3.74
C ALA A 493 22.80 -3.70 -4.82
N GLY A 494 23.06 -2.46 -4.40
CA GLY A 494 23.07 -1.30 -5.29
C GLY A 494 21.68 -0.75 -5.64
N CYS A 495 20.61 -1.26 -5.03
CA CYS A 495 19.26 -0.72 -5.17
C CYS A 495 19.02 0.44 -4.20
N SER A 496 18.44 1.53 -4.69
CA SER A 496 18.06 2.71 -3.91
C SER A 496 16.56 2.81 -3.63
N ALA A 497 15.71 2.18 -4.46
CA ALA A 497 14.27 2.07 -4.22
C ALA A 497 13.72 0.76 -4.80
N CYS A 498 12.79 0.12 -4.09
CA CYS A 498 12.14 -1.11 -4.52
C CYS A 498 10.63 -0.88 -4.70
N LYS A 499 10.08 -1.40 -5.79
CA LYS A 499 8.62 -1.35 -6.08
C LYS A 499 7.83 -2.43 -5.33
N ALA A 500 8.50 -3.52 -4.96
CA ALA A 500 7.96 -4.68 -4.26
C ALA A 500 9.11 -5.44 -3.58
N ASP A 501 8.79 -6.44 -2.77
CA ASP A 501 9.78 -7.24 -2.05
C ASP A 501 10.84 -7.81 -2.99
N ASN A 502 12.09 -7.37 -2.78
CA ASN A 502 13.25 -7.74 -3.59
C ASN A 502 13.05 -7.51 -5.10
N MET A 503 12.38 -6.41 -5.47
CA MET A 503 12.23 -5.97 -6.85
C MET A 503 12.64 -4.50 -6.95
N CYS A 504 13.82 -4.25 -7.52
CA CYS A 504 14.37 -2.90 -7.60
C CYS A 504 13.68 -2.07 -8.70
N GLU A 505 13.39 -0.80 -8.41
CA GLU A 505 12.89 0.17 -9.39
C GLU A 505 13.87 1.33 -9.66
N ALA A 506 14.78 1.60 -8.71
CA ALA A 506 15.86 2.56 -8.89
C ALA A 506 17.17 2.04 -8.29
N CYS A 507 18.27 2.18 -9.02
CA CYS A 507 19.60 1.84 -8.55
C CYS A 507 20.34 3.06 -8.01
N GLY A 508 21.11 2.85 -6.94
CA GLY A 508 22.01 3.87 -6.40
C GLY A 508 23.20 4.13 -7.33
N ASP A 509 23.93 5.19 -7.01
CA ASP A 509 25.05 5.67 -7.83
C ASP A 509 26.08 4.56 -8.14
N GLY A 510 26.47 4.45 -9.41
CA GLY A 510 27.40 3.42 -9.88
C GLY A 510 26.74 2.07 -10.18
N TYR A 511 25.41 1.99 -10.22
CA TYR A 511 24.64 0.83 -10.64
C TYR A 511 23.60 1.23 -11.70
N ARG A 512 23.31 0.35 -12.66
CA ARG A 512 22.17 0.47 -13.58
C ARG A 512 21.16 -0.63 -13.30
N LEU A 513 19.90 -0.33 -13.57
CA LEU A 513 18.82 -1.29 -13.46
C LEU A 513 18.86 -2.26 -14.66
N GLU A 514 18.94 -3.54 -14.39
CA GLU A 514 18.75 -4.62 -15.37
C GLU A 514 17.65 -5.55 -14.85
N GLY A 515 16.49 -5.44 -15.49
CA GLY A 515 15.27 -6.09 -15.01
C GLY A 515 14.87 -5.51 -13.64
N GLU A 516 14.94 -6.34 -12.62
CA GLU A 516 14.54 -6.01 -11.24
C GLU A 516 15.75 -6.01 -10.29
N THR A 517 16.97 -5.99 -10.85
CA THR A 517 18.23 -6.02 -10.10
C THR A 517 19.15 -4.88 -10.52
N CYS A 518 20.05 -4.49 -9.62
CA CYS A 518 21.05 -3.46 -9.90
C CYS A 518 22.40 -4.09 -10.21
N VAL A 519 22.91 -3.78 -11.40
CA VAL A 519 24.25 -4.21 -11.83
C VAL A 519 25.21 -3.03 -11.81
N ARG A 520 26.40 -3.25 -11.27
CA ARG A 520 27.40 -2.18 -11.09
C ARG A 520 27.89 -1.69 -12.45
N THR A 521 27.66 -0.41 -12.76
CA THR A 521 28.22 0.27 -13.93
C THR A 521 29.67 0.65 -13.64
N GLY A 522 30.56 -0.35 -13.63
CA GLY A 522 31.96 -0.12 -13.27
C GLY A 522 32.84 -1.37 -13.27
N GLY A 523 32.67 -2.24 -14.25
CA GLY A 523 33.59 -3.36 -14.52
C GLY A 523 34.69 -2.95 -15.50
N GLY A 524 35.55 -2.02 -15.10
CA GLY A 524 36.64 -1.50 -15.94
C GLY A 524 37.76 -0.94 -15.09
N ASN A 525 38.62 -1.84 -14.62
CA ASN A 525 39.98 -1.63 -14.09
C ASN A 525 40.54 -0.20 -14.23
N LEU A 526 40.51 0.62 -13.16
CA LEU A 526 41.31 1.84 -13.04
C LEU A 526 41.56 2.17 -11.55
N SER A 527 42.83 1.94 -11.18
CA SER A 527 43.67 2.57 -10.15
C SER A 527 43.00 3.37 -9.01
N THR A 528 43.37 2.97 -7.78
CA THR A 528 43.25 3.73 -6.54
C THR A 528 43.74 5.17 -6.68
N SER A 529 42.86 6.15 -6.55
CA SER A 529 43.23 7.51 -6.14
C SER A 529 42.10 8.14 -5.33
N THR A 530 42.44 8.43 -4.08
CA THR A 530 41.71 9.19 -3.08
C THR A 530 41.21 10.52 -3.65
N ILE A 531 39.90 10.77 -3.59
CA ILE A 531 39.34 12.13 -3.70
C ILE A 531 38.40 12.34 -2.52
N ALA A 532 38.74 13.35 -1.72
CA ALA A 532 37.99 13.85 -0.58
C ALA A 532 36.95 14.89 -1.02
N GLY A 533 35.88 15.01 -0.22
CA GLY A 533 34.83 16.05 -0.30
C GLY A 533 33.54 15.51 -0.93
N ILE A 534 32.32 15.82 -0.46
CA ILE A 534 31.84 17.03 0.21
C ILE A 534 30.66 16.63 1.11
N SER A 535 30.67 17.05 2.39
CA SER A 535 29.49 16.98 3.26
C SER A 535 28.41 17.95 2.78
N VAL A 536 27.20 17.45 2.58
CA VAL A 536 26.00 18.26 2.33
C VAL A 536 25.65 18.98 3.64
N THR A 537 25.83 20.30 3.65
CA THR A 537 25.40 21.16 4.75
C THR A 537 23.89 21.35 4.70
N LYS A 538 23.21 21.09 5.83
CA LYS A 538 21.82 21.45 6.07
C LYS A 538 21.64 22.95 5.83
N SER A 539 20.84 23.32 4.84
CA SER A 539 20.44 24.72 4.60
C SER A 539 19.35 25.14 5.59
N SER A 540 19.53 26.32 6.17
CA SER A 540 18.72 26.88 7.26
C SER A 540 17.32 27.33 6.82
N LEU A 541 16.30 27.03 7.62
CA LEU A 541 14.91 27.49 7.47
C LEU A 541 14.64 28.90 8.05
N ALA A 542 15.67 29.55 8.60
CA ALA A 542 15.56 30.86 9.26
C ALA A 542 16.83 31.68 9.02
N LEU A 543 16.66 33.00 8.91
CA LEU A 543 17.73 34.00 8.81
C LEU A 543 18.11 34.43 10.22
N CYS A 544 19.30 34.10 10.72
CA CYS A 544 19.77 34.63 12.02
C CYS A 544 21.02 35.47 11.78
N GLY A 545 20.94 36.76 12.13
CA GLY A 545 22.02 37.74 12.07
C GLY A 545 22.44 38.19 13.45
#